data_AF-A0A2H0TY79-F1
#
_entry.id   AF-A0A2H0TY79-F1
#
_cell.length_a   1.000
_cell.length_b   1.000
_cell.length_c   1.000
_cell.angle_alpha   90.00
_cell.angle_beta   90.00
_cell.angle_gamma   90.00
#
_symmetry.space_group_name_H-M   'P 1'
#
loop_
_entity.id
_entity.type
_entity.pdbx_description
1 polymer ?
#
loop_
_entity_poly.entity_id
_entity_poly.type
_entity_poly.pdbx_seq_one_letter_code
_entity_poly.pdbx_strand_id
1 'polypeptide(L)'
;MSEKRLYVSMVDHYNFNTKEDLIKYFFENFGQVNITRQDLMWWCKNVDKDSVNDSVLIEQFPNIDDRKEVVKILLKIKDLGLDN
;
A
#
# COMPACT_ATOMS: atom_id res chain seq x y z
N MET A 1 -30.88 -1.89 9.17
CA MET A 1 -30.17 -2.35 7.96
C MET A 1 -28.74 -1.86 8.07
N SER A 2 -27.79 -2.75 8.33
CA SER A 2 -26.39 -2.35 8.52
C SER A 2 -25.79 -2.12 7.14
N GLU A 3 -25.48 -0.87 6.79
CA GLU A 3 -24.68 -0.54 5.62
C GLU A 3 -23.31 -1.20 5.81
N LYS A 4 -23.13 -2.39 5.25
CA LYS A 4 -21.80 -2.92 4.95
C LYS A 4 -21.20 -1.94 3.94
N ARG A 5 -20.42 -0.96 4.43
CA ARG A 5 -19.51 -0.22 3.56
C ARG A 5 -18.59 -1.28 2.95
N LEU A 6 -18.89 -1.67 1.72
CA LEU A 6 -17.98 -2.42 0.88
C LEU A 6 -16.75 -1.53 0.74
N TYR A 7 -15.71 -1.84 1.52
CA TYR A 7 -14.41 -1.25 1.35
C TYR A 7 -13.88 -1.74 0.00
N VAL A 8 -14.16 -0.97 -1.04
CA VAL A 8 -13.56 -1.16 -2.36
C VAL A 8 -12.25 -0.41 -2.33
N SER A 9 -11.15 -1.13 -2.47
CA SER A 9 -9.82 -0.54 -2.51
C SER A 9 -9.70 0.38 -3.73
N MET A 10 -9.09 1.55 -3.56
CA MET A 10 -8.84 2.44 -4.68
C MET A 10 -7.84 1.83 -5.66
N VAL A 11 -6.92 0.98 -5.19
CA VAL A 11 -6.03 0.19 -6.06
C VAL A 11 -6.80 -0.72 -7.02
N ASP A 12 -7.98 -1.20 -6.63
CA ASP A 12 -8.86 -2.03 -7.45
C ASP A 12 -9.72 -1.19 -8.42
N HIS A 13 -10.00 0.07 -8.08
CA HIS A 13 -10.81 0.98 -8.91
C HIS A 13 -9.99 1.82 -9.91
N TYR A 14 -8.76 2.19 -9.55
CA TYR A 14 -7.89 2.99 -10.39
C TYR A 14 -6.93 2.10 -11.18
N ASN A 15 -6.92 2.29 -12.50
CA ASN A 15 -6.01 1.63 -13.42
C ASN A 15 -4.63 2.27 -13.32
N PHE A 16 -3.90 1.97 -12.24
CA PHE A 16 -2.51 2.35 -12.11
C PHE A 16 -1.67 1.55 -13.11
N ASN A 17 -1.24 2.23 -14.17
CA ASN A 17 -0.51 1.60 -15.27
C ASN A 17 1.01 1.60 -15.05
N THR A 18 1.51 2.38 -14.08
CA THR A 18 2.93 2.48 -13.79
C THR A 18 3.22 2.38 -12.30
N LYS A 19 4.43 1.89 -11.99
CA LYS A 19 4.99 1.89 -10.65
C LYS A 19 5.09 3.30 -10.06
N GLU A 20 5.46 4.30 -10.87
CA GLU A 20 5.60 5.68 -10.40
C GLU A 20 4.27 6.30 -9.97
N ASP A 21 3.17 5.98 -10.66
CA ASP A 21 1.85 6.48 -10.29
C ASP A 21 1.41 5.94 -8.92
N LEU A 22 1.70 4.67 -8.63
CA LEU A 22 1.43 4.06 -7.31
C LEU A 22 2.31 4.64 -6.22
N ILE A 23 3.60 4.89 -6.51
CA ILE A 23 4.51 5.51 -5.54
C ILE A 23 4.05 6.93 -5.24
N LYS A 24 3.66 7.70 -6.26
CA LYS A 24 3.12 9.04 -6.09
C LYS A 24 1.83 9.01 -5.27
N TYR A 25 0.89 8.15 -5.63
CA TYR A 25 -0.37 7.96 -4.88
C TYR A 25 -0.11 7.61 -3.42
N PHE A 26 0.86 6.72 -3.15
CA PHE A 26 1.27 6.38 -1.80
C PHE A 26 1.73 7.62 -1.02
N PHE A 27 2.64 8.42 -1.59
CA PHE A 27 3.13 9.61 -0.88
C PHE A 27 2.09 10.72 -0.73
N GLU A 28 1.14 10.84 -1.66
CA GLU A 28 0.06 11.83 -1.58
C GLU A 28 -1.00 11.48 -0.52
N ASN A 29 -1.26 10.18 -0.30
CA ASN A 29 -2.36 9.73 0.58
C ASN A 29 -1.87 9.15 1.92
N PHE A 30 -0.66 8.58 1.93
CA PHE A 30 -0.07 7.85 3.06
C PHE A 30 1.34 8.35 3.41
N GLY A 31 1.85 9.33 2.66
CA GLY A 31 3.18 9.91 2.89
C GLY A 31 3.23 10.67 4.20
N GLN A 32 3.69 9.98 5.24
CA GLN A 32 4.10 10.65 6.47
C GLN A 32 5.51 11.23 6.28
N VAL A 33 5.82 12.31 7.01
CA VAL A 33 7.11 13.04 6.94
C VAL A 33 8.33 12.12 7.14
N ASN A 34 8.12 10.95 7.76
CA ASN A 34 9.17 10.00 8.12
C ASN A 34 9.30 8.80 7.17
N ILE A 35 8.38 8.62 6.21
CA ILE A 35 8.46 7.50 5.27
C ILE A 35 9.20 7.98 4.03
N THR A 36 10.34 7.35 3.71
CA THR A 36 11.11 7.66 2.52
C THR A 36 10.76 6.72 1.37
N ARG A 37 11.18 7.08 0.15
CA ARG A 37 11.08 6.19 -1.00
C ARG A 37 11.89 4.89 -0.80
N GLN A 38 12.99 4.93 -0.06
CA GLN A 38 13.77 3.73 0.23
C GLN A 38 13.01 2.77 1.15
N ASP A 39 12.33 3.29 2.18
CA ASP A 39 11.47 2.49 3.06
C ASP A 39 10.35 1.83 2.27
N LEU A 40 9.70 2.60 1.39
CA LEU A 40 8.66 2.08 0.50
C LEU A 40 9.19 0.95 -0.39
N MET A 41 10.36 1.11 -1.00
CA MET A 41 10.97 0.06 -1.83
C MET A 41 11.42 -1.15 -1.01
N TRP A 42 11.86 -0.96 0.23
CA TRP A 42 12.18 -2.05 1.14
C TRP A 42 10.92 -2.85 1.50
N TRP A 43 9.81 -2.18 1.83
CA TRP A 43 8.53 -2.84 2.06
C TRP A 43 8.04 -3.55 0.81
N CYS A 44 8.13 -2.96 -0.39
CA CYS A 44 7.72 -3.61 -1.64
C CYS A 44 8.44 -4.95 -1.89
N LYS A 45 9.70 -5.09 -1.48
CA LYS A 45 10.44 -6.36 -1.64
C LYS A 45 9.92 -7.44 -0.69
N ASN A 46 9.66 -7.05 0.55
CA ASN A 46 9.32 -7.97 1.64
C ASN A 46 7.82 -8.16 1.86
N VAL A 47 6.97 -7.40 1.18
CA VAL A 47 5.50 -7.48 1.35
C VAL A 47 4.94 -8.81 0.84
N ASP A 48 3.97 -9.30 1.58
CA ASP A 48 3.04 -10.38 1.27
C ASP A 48 1.61 -10.00 1.71
N LYS A 49 0.66 -10.93 1.59
CA LYS A 49 -0.73 -10.69 1.99
C LYS A 49 -0.94 -10.56 3.51
N ASP A 50 -0.05 -11.16 4.30
CA ASP A 50 -0.15 -11.20 5.76
C ASP A 50 0.53 -9.99 6.43
N SER A 51 1.30 -9.23 5.66
CA SER A 51 1.98 -7.99 6.04
C SER A 51 1.04 -6.92 6.60
N VAL A 52 -0.29 -7.06 6.43
CA VAL A 52 -1.29 -6.18 7.08
C VAL A 52 -1.18 -6.20 8.62
N ASN A 53 -0.60 -7.27 9.18
CA ASN A 53 -0.36 -7.45 10.61
C ASN A 53 1.11 -7.25 11.01
N ASP A 54 1.96 -6.80 10.08
CA ASP A 54 3.35 -6.49 10.39
C ASP A 54 3.44 -5.36 11.43
N SER A 55 4.31 -5.52 12.43
CA SER A 55 4.41 -4.58 13.55
C SER A 55 4.84 -3.19 13.09
N VAL A 56 5.70 -3.09 12.08
CA VAL A 56 6.15 -1.80 11.53
C VAL A 56 5.00 -1.11 10.80
N LEU A 57 4.23 -1.85 10.01
CA LEU A 57 3.05 -1.30 9.34
C LEU A 57 1.94 -0.91 10.34
N ILE A 58 1.79 -1.64 11.45
CA ILE A 58 0.86 -1.26 12.54
C ILE A 58 1.28 0.04 13.20
N GLU A 59 2.58 0.24 13.44
CA GLU A 59 3.09 1.47 14.04
C GLU A 59 2.91 2.68 13.10
N GLN A 60 3.25 2.52 11.82
CA GLN A 60 3.14 3.60 10.82
C GLN A 60 1.69 3.90 10.43
N PHE A 61 0.86 2.87 10.34
CA PHE A 61 -0.54 2.95 9.94
C PHE A 61 -1.42 2.23 10.97
N PRO A 62 -1.81 2.89 12.09
CA PRO A 62 -2.60 2.26 13.15
C PRO A 62 -4.00 1.80 12.71
N ASN A 63 -4.56 2.41 11.67
CA ASN A 63 -5.84 2.02 11.08
C ASN A 63 -5.69 0.80 10.17
N ILE A 64 -6.52 -0.23 10.39
CA ILE A 64 -6.50 -1.47 9.63
C ILE A 64 -6.87 -1.28 8.15
N ASP A 65 -7.75 -0.34 7.84
CA ASP A 65 -8.18 -0.11 6.46
C ASP A 65 -7.07 0.56 5.66
N ASP A 66 -6.34 1.50 6.26
CA ASP A 66 -5.15 2.11 5.66
C ASP A 66 -4.06 1.06 5.42
N ARG A 67 -3.82 0.15 6.38
CA ARG A 67 -2.86 -0.96 6.20
C ARG A 67 -3.23 -1.86 5.03
N LYS A 68 -4.51 -2.21 4.88
CA LYS A 68 -4.96 -3.03 3.75
C LYS A 68 -4.69 -2.33 2.42
N GLU A 69 -4.92 -1.03 2.34
CA GLU A 69 -4.63 -0.25 1.13
C GLU A 69 -3.12 -0.19 0.85
N VAL A 70 -2.31 0.12 1.86
CA VAL A 70 -0.86 0.16 1.75
C VAL A 70 -0.30 -1.18 1.28
N VAL A 71 -0.72 -2.30 1.88
CA VAL A 71 -0.30 -3.65 1.45
C VAL A 71 -0.71 -3.93 0.00
N LYS A 72 -1.91 -3.52 -0.42
CA LYS A 72 -2.33 -3.64 -1.83
C LYS A 72 -1.45 -2.80 -2.77
N ILE A 73 -1.14 -1.57 -2.41
CA ILE A 73 -0.24 -0.69 -3.19
C ILE A 73 1.14 -1.35 -3.32
N LEU A 74 1.72 -1.79 -2.20
CA LEU A 74 3.04 -2.43 -2.15
C LEU A 74 3.09 -3.69 -3.02
N LEU A 75 2.07 -4.55 -2.92
CA LEU A 75 1.95 -5.76 -3.74
C LEU A 75 1.82 -5.44 -5.23
N LYS A 76 1.05 -4.41 -5.60
CA LYS A 76 0.90 -4.00 -7.00
C LYS A 76 2.17 -3.36 -7.54
N ILE A 77 2.91 -2.59 -6.73
CA ILE A 77 4.24 -2.08 -7.09
C ILE A 77 5.22 -3.25 -7.34
N LYS A 78 5.16 -4.28 -6.49
CA LYS A 78 5.96 -5.50 -6.61
C LYS A 78 5.68 -6.25 -7.92
N ASP A 79 4.39 -6.41 -8.26
CA ASP A 79 3.91 -7.06 -9.48
C ASP A 79 4.32 -6.28 -10.74
N LEU A 80 4.24 -4.95 -10.71
CA LEU A 80 4.63 -4.08 -11.82
C LEU A 80 6.15 -3.94 -12.02
N GLY A 81 7.00 -4.57 -11.19
CA GLY A 81 8.44 -4.30 -11.24
C GLY A 81 9.36 -5.17 -10.40
N LEU A 82 9.20 -6.50 -10.46
CA LEU A 82 10.24 -7.47 -10.06
C LEU A 82 10.59 -8.48 -11.17
N ASP A 83 10.42 -8.11 -12.44
CA ASP A 83 11.12 -8.75 -13.56
C ASP A 83 12.40 -7.95 -13.86
N ASN A 84 13.47 -8.25 -13.14
CA ASN A 84 14.85 -7.92 -13.52
C ASN A 84 15.79 -9.01 -12.99
#